data_AF-F8A774-F1
#
_entry.id   AF-F8A774-F1
#
_cell.length_a   1.000
_cell.length_b   1.000
_cell.length_c   1.000
_cell.angle_alpha   90.00
_cell.angle_beta   90.00
_cell.angle_gamma   90.00
#
_symmetry.space_group_name_H-M   'P 1'
#
loop_
_entity.id
_entity.type
_entity.pdbx_description
1 polymer ?
#
loop_
_entity_poly.entity_id
_entity_poly.type
_entity_poly.pdbx_seq_one_letter_code
_entity_poly.pdbx_strand_id
1 'polypeptide(L)'
;MDAALPAEHDGRHVLALPAGLPPGRDVEALARAWFPGAAWEQDPVAAVAASSRPMTGARFRGLVVQDEVPAQPGRLRLTDDAALAGPHPLDEQTARDGLRVPGPLDLFALDGEASSQVRAWFVAAARRTGGLVVPAQRAQVMAPEPGSVVALTLWSAVPLTLADVLPLVRPAMVGARVTPSPGPDAPGPQTYAVTAAFDYDGDVTLRTSRSTEVPVVLSTLSWRDYGPWAYRITWTAPDEQEGSALADIARQRVAPTVARVAAALHAAAGGTVVDAGGFVVGPQELAERAVQHR
;
A
#
# COMPACT_ATOMS: atom_id res chain seq x y z
N MET A 1 4.70 -25.84 -7.60
CA MET A 1 5.32 -25.61 -8.93
C MET A 1 6.17 -24.37 -8.78
N ASP A 2 7.45 -24.47 -9.13
CA ASP A 2 8.40 -23.37 -8.97
C ASP A 2 8.08 -22.22 -9.93
N ALA A 3 8.21 -21.00 -9.42
CA ALA A 3 8.12 -19.79 -10.23
C ALA A 3 9.26 -19.77 -11.26
N ALA A 4 8.96 -19.58 -12.55
CA ALA A 4 10.00 -19.35 -13.55
C ALA A 4 10.35 -17.85 -13.56
N LEU A 5 11.42 -17.48 -12.87
CA LEU A 5 12.02 -16.14 -12.94
C LEU A 5 13.25 -16.18 -13.86
N PRO A 6 13.66 -15.03 -14.42
CA PRO A 6 14.96 -14.89 -15.09
C PRO A 6 16.10 -15.44 -14.21
N ALA A 7 17.09 -16.08 -14.84
CA ALA A 7 18.20 -16.74 -14.15
C ALA A 7 19.02 -15.78 -13.26
N GLU A 8 19.06 -14.49 -13.63
CA GLU A 8 19.70 -13.42 -12.85
C GLU A 8 19.09 -13.18 -11.45
N HIS A 9 17.90 -13.74 -11.20
CA HIS A 9 17.21 -13.67 -9.92
C HIS A 9 17.20 -15.02 -9.18
N ASP A 10 18.00 -15.99 -9.61
CA ASP A 10 18.17 -17.28 -8.92
C ASP A 10 18.69 -17.06 -7.49
N GLY A 11 18.01 -17.66 -6.52
CA GLY A 11 18.40 -17.59 -5.10
C GLY A 11 18.10 -16.25 -4.41
N ARG A 12 17.38 -15.32 -5.05
CA ARG A 12 17.06 -14.00 -4.48
C ARG A 12 15.57 -13.84 -4.17
N HIS A 13 15.25 -13.11 -3.11
CA HIS A 13 13.88 -12.67 -2.86
C HIS A 13 13.51 -11.59 -3.89
N VAL A 14 12.37 -11.74 -4.57
CA VAL A 14 11.92 -10.80 -5.59
C VAL A 14 10.56 -10.22 -5.22
N LEU A 15 10.45 -8.90 -5.28
CA LEU A 15 9.19 -8.16 -5.24
C LEU A 15 8.82 -7.86 -6.70
N ALA A 16 7.68 -8.39 -7.15
CA ALA A 16 7.15 -8.08 -8.46
C ALA A 16 6.00 -7.09 -8.31
N LEU A 17 6.10 -5.93 -8.96
CA LEU A 17 5.07 -4.89 -8.94
C LEU A 17 4.44 -4.77 -10.33
N PRO A 18 3.14 -4.42 -10.45
CA PRO A 18 2.57 -4.05 -11.75
C PRO A 18 3.40 -2.95 -12.40
N ALA A 19 3.66 -3.05 -13.71
CA ALA A 19 4.36 -1.98 -14.41
C ALA A 19 3.48 -0.73 -14.51
N GLY A 20 4.09 0.46 -14.50
CA GLY A 20 3.38 1.72 -14.69
C GLY A 20 2.50 2.14 -13.50
N LEU A 21 2.92 1.83 -12.27
CA LEU A 21 2.23 2.28 -11.06
C LEU A 21 2.08 3.81 -11.04
N PRO A 22 0.96 4.32 -10.49
CA PRO A 22 0.76 5.76 -10.37
C PRO A 22 1.80 6.38 -9.42
N PRO A 23 2.07 7.69 -9.54
CA PRO A 23 2.98 8.40 -8.65
C PRO A 23 2.64 8.18 -7.17
N GLY A 24 3.67 7.98 -6.33
CA GLY A 24 3.48 7.72 -4.90
C GLY A 24 3.09 6.28 -4.57
N ARG A 25 3.00 5.40 -5.57
CA ARG A 25 2.94 3.94 -5.41
C ARG A 25 4.12 3.22 -6.06
N ASP A 26 5.10 3.96 -6.58
CA ASP A 26 6.36 3.39 -7.04
C ASP A 26 7.15 2.74 -5.88
N VAL A 27 8.14 1.92 -6.24
CA VAL A 27 8.92 1.14 -5.27
C VAL A 27 9.63 2.02 -4.24
N GLU A 28 10.07 3.23 -4.60
CA GLU A 28 10.77 4.12 -3.71
C GLU A 28 9.81 4.72 -2.68
N ALA A 29 8.63 5.18 -3.12
CA ALA A 29 7.57 5.66 -2.22
C ALA A 29 7.13 4.55 -1.24
N LEU A 30 6.99 3.31 -1.72
CA LEU A 30 6.66 2.16 -0.87
C LEU A 30 7.79 1.86 0.12
N ALA A 31 9.06 1.92 -0.29
CA ALA A 31 10.20 1.68 0.58
C ALA A 31 10.31 2.76 1.66
N ARG A 32 10.19 4.04 1.31
CA ARG A 32 10.26 5.17 2.25
C ARG A 32 9.21 5.13 3.35
N ALA A 33 8.06 4.48 3.11
CA ALA A 33 7.03 4.29 4.12
C ALA A 33 7.47 3.39 5.30
N TRP A 34 8.42 2.49 5.07
CA TRP A 34 8.94 1.55 6.08
C TRP A 34 10.39 1.82 6.47
N PHE A 35 11.14 2.46 5.59
CA PHE A 35 12.56 2.72 5.72
C PHE A 35 12.82 4.21 5.44
N PRO A 36 12.86 5.08 6.46
CA PRO A 36 12.95 6.53 6.26
C PRO A 36 14.18 6.97 5.45
N GLY A 37 15.24 6.18 5.49
CA GLY A 37 16.47 6.40 4.74
C GLY A 37 16.46 5.82 3.33
N ALA A 38 15.38 5.21 2.84
CA ALA A 38 15.36 4.59 1.51
C ALA A 38 15.53 5.62 0.39
N ALA A 39 16.50 5.38 -0.47
CA ALA A 39 16.85 6.25 -1.59
C ALA A 39 17.62 5.47 -2.65
N TRP A 40 17.51 5.90 -3.91
CA TRP A 40 18.34 5.37 -4.98
C TRP A 40 19.80 5.75 -4.75
N GLU A 41 20.66 4.75 -4.66
CA GLU A 41 22.11 4.94 -4.74
C GLU A 41 22.56 5.07 -6.18
N GLN A 42 21.85 4.37 -7.06
CA GLN A 42 21.97 4.44 -8.50
C GLN A 42 20.55 4.45 -9.08
N ASP A 43 20.18 5.53 -9.77
CA ASP A 43 18.89 5.64 -10.42
C ASP A 43 18.76 4.63 -11.58
N PRO A 44 17.58 4.03 -11.78
CA PRO A 44 17.34 3.20 -12.95
C PRO A 44 17.28 4.04 -14.22
N VAL A 45 17.86 3.51 -15.30
CA VAL A 45 17.82 4.15 -16.62
C VAL A 45 16.82 3.40 -17.49
N ALA A 46 15.76 4.08 -17.91
CA ALA A 46 14.80 3.52 -18.85
C ALA A 46 15.44 3.29 -20.22
N ALA A 47 15.05 2.22 -20.92
CA ALA A 47 15.49 2.00 -22.29
C ALA A 47 15.02 3.16 -23.18
N VAL A 48 15.94 3.70 -23.97
CA VAL A 48 15.61 4.69 -25.00
C VAL A 48 15.82 4.01 -26.35
N ALA A 49 14.72 3.80 -27.07
CA ALA A 49 14.75 3.23 -28.40
C ALA A 49 15.59 4.11 -29.33
N ALA A 50 16.37 3.47 -30.21
CA ALA A 50 17.10 4.18 -31.25
C ALA A 50 16.11 5.02 -32.08
N SER A 51 16.42 6.30 -32.23
CA SER A 51 15.60 7.20 -33.05
C SER A 51 16.47 7.81 -34.15
N SER A 52 15.94 7.82 -35.37
CA SER A 52 16.55 8.56 -36.47
C SER A 52 15.74 9.84 -36.70
N ARG A 53 16.41 10.98 -36.66
CA ARG A 53 15.79 12.27 -37.01
C ARG A 53 16.51 12.90 -38.21
N PRO A 54 15.78 13.33 -39.24
CA PRO A 54 16.39 14.07 -40.34
C PRO A 54 16.85 15.44 -39.84
N MET A 55 18.12 15.78 -40.08
CA MET A 55 18.63 17.11 -39.71
C MET A 55 17.89 18.20 -40.51
N THR A 56 17.37 19.21 -39.82
CA THR A 56 16.68 20.34 -40.44
C THR A 56 17.70 21.43 -40.78
N GLY A 57 18.02 21.58 -42.07
CA GLY A 57 18.87 22.67 -42.55
C GLY A 57 19.52 22.39 -43.90
N ALA A 58 19.49 23.38 -44.81
CA ALA A 58 19.95 23.25 -46.21
C ALA A 58 21.45 22.90 -46.39
N ARG A 59 22.22 22.76 -45.30
CA ARG A 59 23.67 22.52 -45.32
C ARG A 59 24.09 21.20 -44.66
N PHE A 60 23.15 20.44 -44.09
CA PHE A 60 23.46 19.16 -43.43
C PHE A 60 22.67 18.04 -44.09
N ARG A 61 23.32 17.30 -45.00
CA ARG A 61 22.82 16.02 -45.52
C ARG A 61 23.36 14.90 -44.63
N GLY A 62 22.72 14.67 -43.49
CA GLY A 62 23.05 13.59 -42.57
C GLY A 62 21.84 13.16 -41.75
N LEU A 63 21.64 11.85 -41.63
CA LEU A 63 20.76 11.25 -40.63
C LEU A 63 21.53 11.23 -39.31
N VAL A 64 20.96 11.84 -38.27
CA VAL A 64 21.45 11.60 -36.90
C VAL A 64 20.73 10.36 -36.41
N VAL A 65 21.48 9.27 -36.30
CA VAL A 65 21.02 8.07 -35.59
C VAL A 65 21.40 8.29 -34.13
N GLN A 66 20.40 8.37 -33.26
CA GLN A 66 20.62 8.23 -31.84
C GLN A 66 20.67 6.74 -31.54
N ASP A 67 21.78 6.29 -30.96
CA ASP A 67 21.96 4.90 -30.55
C ASP A 67 20.96 4.52 -29.46
N GLU A 68 20.57 3.25 -29.48
CA GLU A 68 19.73 2.65 -28.44
C GLU A 68 20.48 2.65 -27.11
N VAL A 69 19.83 3.16 -26.06
CA VAL A 69 20.34 3.04 -24.69
C VAL A 69 19.58 1.89 -24.03
N PRO A 70 20.23 0.78 -23.68
CA PRO A 70 19.56 -0.33 -23.01
C PRO A 70 19.10 0.11 -21.62
N ALA A 71 17.98 -0.47 -21.14
CA ALA A 71 17.56 -0.26 -19.76
C ALA A 71 18.65 -0.75 -18.80
N GLN A 72 18.94 0.03 -17.77
CA GLN A 72 19.86 -0.35 -16.71
C GLN A 72 19.11 -0.37 -15.37
N PRO A 73 19.16 -1.48 -14.63
CA PRO A 73 18.54 -1.53 -13.31
C PRO A 73 19.25 -0.55 -12.38
N GLY A 74 18.47 0.12 -11.54
CA GLY A 74 18.97 0.93 -10.45
C GLY A 74 19.22 0.08 -9.21
N ARG A 75 19.76 0.74 -8.17
CA ARG A 75 19.96 0.18 -6.84
C ARG A 75 19.30 1.06 -5.79
N LEU A 76 18.22 0.59 -5.20
CA LEU A 76 17.47 1.28 -4.14
C LEU A 76 17.92 0.76 -2.77
N ARG A 77 18.57 1.59 -1.96
CA ARG A 77 18.91 1.22 -0.58
C ARG A 77 17.63 1.16 0.26
N LEU A 78 17.48 0.11 1.07
CA LEU A 78 16.43 0.00 2.09
C LEU A 78 17.00 0.24 3.48
N THR A 79 18.04 -0.51 3.83
CA THR A 79 18.82 -0.40 5.07
C THR A 79 20.31 -0.43 4.73
N ASP A 80 21.18 -0.38 5.72
CA ASP A 80 22.63 -0.46 5.49
C ASP A 80 23.06 -1.84 4.93
N ASP A 81 22.30 -2.89 5.24
CA ASP A 81 22.59 -4.29 4.84
C ASP A 81 21.64 -4.84 3.76
N ALA A 82 20.72 -4.03 3.22
CA ALA A 82 19.74 -4.47 2.24
C ALA A 82 19.41 -3.40 1.18
N ALA A 83 19.41 -3.80 -0.09
CA ALA A 83 19.04 -2.98 -1.23
C ALA A 83 18.21 -3.76 -2.26
N LEU A 84 17.50 -3.08 -3.15
CA LEU A 84 16.81 -3.68 -4.29
C LEU A 84 17.53 -3.33 -5.58
N ALA A 85 17.77 -4.34 -6.40
CA ALA A 85 18.16 -4.16 -7.80
C ALA A 85 16.91 -4.21 -8.69
N GLY A 86 16.73 -3.19 -9.52
CA GLY A 86 15.61 -3.09 -10.45
C GLY A 86 15.29 -1.65 -10.86
N PRO A 87 14.22 -1.42 -11.65
CA PRO A 87 13.29 -2.42 -12.15
C PRO A 87 13.92 -3.31 -13.22
N HIS A 88 13.57 -4.60 -13.21
CA HIS A 88 13.76 -5.51 -14.33
C HIS A 88 12.40 -5.76 -14.98
N PRO A 89 12.12 -5.15 -16.15
CA PRO A 89 10.82 -5.28 -16.80
C PRO A 89 10.57 -6.73 -17.23
N LEU A 90 9.38 -7.23 -16.93
CA LEU A 90 8.87 -8.51 -17.37
C LEU A 90 7.65 -8.26 -18.25
N ASP A 91 7.73 -8.68 -19.51
CA ASP A 91 6.61 -8.56 -20.43
C ASP A 91 5.40 -9.42 -20.01
N GLU A 92 4.24 -9.09 -20.57
CA GLU A 92 2.98 -9.74 -20.22
C GLU A 92 2.98 -11.24 -20.51
N GLN A 93 3.60 -11.66 -21.62
CA GLN A 93 3.62 -13.07 -22.02
C GLN A 93 4.44 -13.88 -21.01
N THR A 94 5.61 -13.39 -20.64
CA THR A 94 6.52 -14.02 -19.70
C THR A 94 5.95 -14.01 -18.28
N ALA A 95 5.28 -12.93 -17.86
CA ALA A 95 4.56 -12.87 -16.60
C ALA A 95 3.42 -13.91 -16.54
N ARG A 96 2.64 -14.05 -17.61
CA ARG A 96 1.59 -15.09 -17.73
C ARG A 96 2.17 -16.50 -17.72
N ASP A 97 3.30 -16.71 -18.40
CA ASP A 97 3.91 -18.02 -18.55
C ASP A 97 4.68 -18.49 -17.30
N GLY A 98 5.36 -17.58 -16.60
CA GLY A 98 6.19 -17.90 -15.44
C GLY A 98 5.52 -17.67 -14.08
N LEU A 99 4.69 -16.63 -13.95
CA LEU A 99 4.08 -16.19 -12.68
C LEU A 99 2.55 -16.31 -12.67
N ARG A 100 1.92 -16.66 -13.80
CA ARG A 100 0.46 -16.86 -13.94
C ARG A 100 -0.38 -15.64 -13.56
N VAL A 101 0.16 -14.44 -13.77
CA VAL A 101 -0.55 -13.18 -13.54
C VAL A 101 -0.77 -12.41 -14.83
N PRO A 102 -1.86 -11.63 -14.92
CA PRO A 102 -2.10 -10.76 -16.05
C PRO A 102 -1.25 -9.48 -15.96
N GLY A 103 -0.86 -8.96 -17.12
CA GLY A 103 -0.19 -7.67 -17.24
C GLY A 103 1.34 -7.73 -17.13
N PRO A 104 2.03 -6.67 -17.58
CA PRO A 104 3.47 -6.51 -17.40
C PRO A 104 3.82 -6.22 -15.94
N LEU A 105 5.02 -6.64 -15.52
CA LEU A 105 5.54 -6.46 -14.17
C LEU A 105 6.91 -5.79 -14.20
N ASP A 106 7.25 -5.10 -13.12
CA ASP A 106 8.62 -4.69 -12.80
C ASP A 106 9.13 -5.54 -11.63
N LEU A 107 10.23 -6.26 -11.83
CA LEU A 107 10.85 -7.09 -10.80
C LEU A 107 11.93 -6.30 -10.04
N PHE A 108 11.94 -6.46 -8.72
CA PHE A 108 12.94 -5.89 -7.82
C PHE A 108 13.53 -7.01 -6.97
N ALA A 109 14.80 -7.33 -7.22
CA ALA A 109 15.50 -8.40 -6.52
C ALA A 109 16.23 -7.86 -5.28
N LEU A 110 16.12 -8.55 -4.15
CA LEU A 110 16.81 -8.18 -2.92
C LEU A 110 18.30 -8.54 -3.01
N ASP A 111 19.16 -7.56 -2.76
CA ASP A 111 20.58 -7.72 -2.44
C ASP A 111 20.76 -7.59 -0.92
N GLY A 112 21.45 -8.54 -0.30
CA GLY A 112 21.74 -8.53 1.13
C GLY A 112 20.77 -9.35 1.98
N GLU A 113 20.62 -8.98 3.26
CA GLU A 113 19.88 -9.80 4.23
C GLU A 113 18.36 -9.56 4.17
N ALA A 114 17.59 -10.64 4.03
CA ALA A 114 16.14 -10.63 4.13
C ALA A 114 15.69 -10.63 5.60
N SER A 115 15.88 -9.51 6.29
CA SER A 115 15.39 -9.32 7.67
C SER A 115 13.87 -9.48 7.77
N SER A 116 13.35 -9.72 8.98
CA SER A 116 11.90 -9.85 9.20
C SER A 116 11.12 -8.60 8.76
N GLN A 117 11.70 -7.42 8.96
CA GLN A 117 11.12 -6.14 8.53
C GLN A 117 11.07 -6.03 7.00
N VAL A 118 12.14 -6.41 6.28
CA VAL A 118 12.16 -6.41 4.80
C VAL A 118 11.14 -7.40 4.24
N ARG A 119 11.03 -8.60 4.81
CA ARG A 119 10.03 -9.59 4.38
C ARG A 119 8.60 -9.10 4.61
N ALA A 120 8.33 -8.49 5.76
CA ALA A 120 7.03 -7.91 6.07
C ALA A 120 6.70 -6.74 5.13
N TRP A 121 7.70 -5.90 4.78
CA TRP A 121 7.56 -4.85 3.79
C TRP A 121 7.22 -5.39 2.39
N PHE A 122 7.90 -6.44 1.92
CA PHE A 122 7.61 -7.09 0.62
C PHE A 122 6.13 -7.48 0.52
N VAL A 123 5.60 -8.14 1.56
CA VAL A 123 4.20 -8.57 1.61
C VAL A 123 3.26 -7.36 1.64
N ALA A 124 3.57 -6.33 2.42
CA ALA A 124 2.76 -5.12 2.49
C ALA A 124 2.73 -4.35 1.17
N ALA A 125 3.89 -4.18 0.52
CA ALA A 125 4.05 -3.53 -0.77
C ALA A 125 3.28 -4.28 -1.87
N ALA A 126 3.48 -5.59 -1.98
CA ALA A 126 2.76 -6.45 -2.92
C ALA A 126 1.24 -6.38 -2.69
N ARG A 127 0.76 -6.45 -1.45
CA ARG A 127 -0.67 -6.32 -1.13
C ARG A 127 -1.25 -4.97 -1.57
N ARG A 128 -0.51 -3.88 -1.35
CA ARG A 128 -0.96 -2.52 -1.67
C ARG A 128 -1.07 -2.29 -3.18
N THR A 129 -0.18 -2.88 -3.96
CA THR A 129 -0.12 -2.67 -5.41
C THR A 129 -0.83 -3.77 -6.21
N GLY A 130 -1.17 -4.90 -5.60
CA GLY A 130 -1.57 -6.11 -6.32
C GLY A 130 -0.38 -6.85 -6.94
N GLY A 131 0.82 -6.63 -6.40
CA GLY A 131 2.04 -7.32 -6.78
C GLY A 131 2.19 -8.70 -6.16
N LEU A 132 3.37 -9.29 -6.35
CA LEU A 132 3.73 -10.62 -5.90
C LEU A 132 5.05 -10.61 -5.13
N VAL A 133 5.24 -11.62 -4.29
CA VAL A 133 6.52 -11.91 -3.63
C VAL A 133 6.98 -13.29 -4.05
N VAL A 134 8.19 -13.37 -4.60
CA VAL A 134 8.84 -14.66 -4.90
C VAL A 134 9.98 -14.87 -3.91
N PRO A 135 9.90 -15.87 -3.01
CA PRO A 135 10.98 -16.18 -2.10
C PRO A 135 12.23 -16.68 -2.82
N ALA A 136 13.42 -16.47 -2.22
CA ALA A 136 14.70 -16.94 -2.76
C ALA A 136 14.72 -18.43 -3.17
N GLN A 137 14.05 -19.27 -2.40
CA GLN A 137 13.97 -20.73 -2.62
C GLN A 137 12.93 -21.12 -3.67
N ARG A 138 12.17 -20.17 -4.23
CA ARG A 138 11.09 -20.35 -5.21
C ARG A 138 9.97 -21.33 -4.84
N ALA A 139 9.96 -21.81 -3.60
CA ALA A 139 9.03 -22.82 -3.11
C ALA A 139 7.55 -22.46 -3.34
N GLN A 140 7.19 -21.17 -3.18
CA GLN A 140 5.83 -20.68 -3.45
C GLN A 140 5.83 -19.18 -3.76
N VAL A 141 5.33 -18.81 -4.95
CA VAL A 141 4.96 -17.41 -5.24
C VAL A 141 3.83 -17.02 -4.32
N MET A 142 4.01 -15.94 -3.58
CA MET A 142 2.98 -15.37 -2.73
C MET A 142 2.32 -14.23 -3.48
N ALA A 143 1.00 -14.30 -3.64
CA ALA A 143 0.17 -13.21 -4.14
C ALA A 143 -0.68 -12.68 -2.97
N PRO A 144 -0.21 -11.69 -2.20
CA PRO A 144 -0.99 -11.16 -1.09
C PRO A 144 -2.27 -10.51 -1.62
N GLU A 145 -3.43 -11.09 -1.26
CA GLU A 145 -4.74 -10.64 -1.71
C GLU A 145 -4.97 -9.13 -1.44
N PRO A 146 -5.16 -8.31 -2.48
CA PRO A 146 -5.48 -6.89 -2.32
C PRO A 146 -6.77 -6.73 -1.50
N GLY A 147 -6.73 -5.88 -0.48
CA GLY A 147 -7.90 -5.65 0.38
C GLY A 147 -8.22 -6.78 1.38
N SER A 148 -7.38 -7.81 1.51
CA SER A 148 -7.49 -8.83 2.58
C SER A 148 -7.50 -8.25 3.99
N VAL A 149 -6.94 -7.05 4.16
CA VAL A 149 -7.01 -6.28 5.40
C VAL A 149 -7.73 -4.96 5.13
N VAL A 150 -8.94 -4.84 5.67
CA VAL A 150 -9.70 -3.59 5.67
C VAL A 150 -9.54 -2.92 7.03
N ALA A 151 -8.46 -2.15 7.14
CA ALA A 151 -8.25 -1.27 8.28
C ALA A 151 -7.56 0.03 7.85
N LEU A 152 -8.04 1.13 8.41
CA LEU A 152 -7.50 2.47 8.23
C LEU A 152 -7.32 3.11 9.60
N THR A 153 -6.24 3.87 9.79
CA THR A 153 -6.03 4.66 11.00
C THR A 153 -5.84 6.11 10.59
N LEU A 154 -6.73 6.99 11.05
CA LEU A 154 -6.49 8.43 10.98
C LEU A 154 -5.65 8.85 12.17
N TRP A 155 -4.54 9.50 11.90
CA TRP A 155 -3.73 10.19 12.88
C TRP A 155 -4.04 11.68 12.81
N SER A 156 -4.53 12.28 13.90
CA SER A 156 -4.77 13.73 13.98
C SER A 156 -4.19 14.39 15.24
N ALA A 157 -3.89 15.69 15.12
CA ALA A 157 -3.60 16.56 16.26
C ALA A 157 -4.89 17.00 17.00
N VAL A 158 -6.06 16.82 16.38
CA VAL A 158 -7.35 17.29 16.89
C VAL A 158 -8.05 16.16 17.64
N PRO A 159 -8.27 16.29 18.97
CA PRO A 159 -9.11 15.37 19.71
C PRO A 159 -10.59 15.61 19.38
N LEU A 160 -11.22 14.65 18.72
CA LEU A 160 -12.66 14.53 18.58
C LEU A 160 -13.27 13.81 19.79
N THR A 161 -14.38 14.32 20.29
CA THR A 161 -15.19 13.64 21.31
C THR A 161 -16.15 12.63 20.67
N LEU A 162 -16.74 11.75 21.47
CA LEU A 162 -17.78 10.84 20.99
C LEU A 162 -18.99 11.59 20.40
N ALA A 163 -19.34 12.74 20.97
CA ALA A 163 -20.44 13.58 20.49
C ALA A 163 -20.14 14.19 19.12
N ASP A 164 -18.88 14.51 18.83
CA ASP A 164 -18.45 15.03 17.53
C ASP A 164 -18.40 13.91 16.47
N VAL A 165 -17.95 12.71 16.86
CA VAL A 165 -17.77 11.58 15.93
C VAL A 165 -19.09 10.96 15.49
N LEU A 166 -20.06 10.80 16.38
CA LEU A 166 -21.31 10.10 16.06
C LEU A 166 -22.05 10.71 14.85
N PRO A 167 -22.25 12.03 14.74
CA PRO A 167 -22.85 12.65 13.55
C PRO A 167 -22.05 12.44 12.26
N LEU A 168 -20.72 12.35 12.34
CA LEU A 168 -19.83 12.19 11.18
C LEU A 168 -19.89 10.77 10.59
N VAL A 169 -19.94 9.75 11.45
CA VAL A 169 -19.80 8.35 11.01
C VAL A 169 -21.14 7.66 10.71
N ARG A 170 -22.23 8.10 11.35
CA ARG A 170 -23.57 7.53 11.14
C ARG A 170 -24.02 7.51 9.68
N PRO A 171 -23.83 8.58 8.87
CA PRO A 171 -24.20 8.56 7.45
C PRO A 171 -23.45 7.50 6.63
N ALA A 172 -22.23 7.14 7.03
CA ALA A 172 -21.44 6.11 6.35
C ALA A 172 -21.84 4.68 6.75
N MET A 173 -22.51 4.52 7.90
CA MET A 173 -22.87 3.24 8.53
C MET A 173 -24.37 2.92 8.40
N VAL A 174 -25.02 3.40 7.32
CA VAL A 174 -26.42 3.10 7.05
C VAL A 174 -26.62 1.58 6.93
N GLY A 175 -27.67 1.07 7.57
CA GLY A 175 -27.99 -0.35 7.59
C GLY A 175 -27.31 -1.14 8.72
N ALA A 176 -26.45 -0.51 9.52
CA ALA A 176 -25.87 -1.14 10.72
C ALA A 176 -26.55 -0.68 12.01
N ARG A 177 -26.52 -1.54 13.03
CA ARG A 177 -26.80 -1.14 14.41
C ARG A 177 -25.54 -0.49 15.00
N VAL A 178 -25.60 0.82 15.23
CA VAL A 178 -24.46 1.61 15.73
C VAL A 178 -24.52 1.73 17.26
N THR A 179 -23.54 1.14 17.93
CA THR A 179 -23.42 1.13 19.39
C THR A 179 -22.13 1.83 19.83
N PRO A 180 -22.21 2.95 20.56
CA PRO A 180 -21.05 3.54 21.19
C PRO A 180 -20.71 2.81 22.51
N SER A 181 -19.43 2.71 22.83
CA SER A 181 -18.95 2.23 24.12
C SER A 181 -17.83 3.13 24.65
N PRO A 182 -17.82 3.46 25.94
CA PRO A 182 -16.70 4.16 26.56
C PRO A 182 -15.47 3.24 26.55
N GLY A 183 -14.30 3.83 26.39
CA GLY A 183 -13.03 3.14 26.59
C GLY A 183 -12.76 2.90 28.08
N PRO A 184 -11.63 2.26 28.41
CA PRO A 184 -11.25 2.04 29.80
C PRO A 184 -11.16 3.38 30.53
N ASP A 185 -11.66 3.40 31.77
CA ASP A 185 -11.55 4.57 32.66
C ASP A 185 -10.09 4.73 33.08
N ALA A 186 -9.41 5.68 32.45
CA ALA A 186 -7.99 5.93 32.64
C ALA A 186 -7.77 7.44 32.78
N PRO A 187 -6.81 7.88 33.63
CA PRO A 187 -6.49 9.29 33.78
C PRO A 187 -5.98 9.84 32.44
N GLY A 188 -6.75 10.74 31.85
CA GLY A 188 -6.48 11.31 30.54
C GLY A 188 -7.75 11.64 29.77
N PRO A 189 -7.63 12.04 28.50
CA PRO A 189 -8.79 12.34 27.67
C PRO A 189 -9.50 11.03 27.29
N GLN A 190 -10.83 11.03 27.40
CA GLN A 190 -11.65 9.82 27.29
C GLN A 190 -11.50 9.16 25.92
N THR A 191 -11.21 7.86 25.95
CA THR A 191 -11.26 7.01 24.75
C THR A 191 -12.65 6.40 24.62
N TYR A 192 -13.00 5.95 23.42
CA TYR A 192 -14.29 5.36 23.10
C TYR A 192 -14.15 4.44 21.89
N ALA A 193 -15.16 3.61 21.70
CA ALA A 193 -15.38 2.89 20.45
C ALA A 193 -16.80 3.14 19.92
N VAL A 194 -16.94 3.05 18.61
CA VAL A 194 -18.22 3.04 17.91
C VAL A 194 -18.21 1.80 17.03
N THR A 195 -19.10 0.86 17.32
CA THR A 195 -19.24 -0.38 16.56
C THR A 195 -20.52 -0.34 15.74
N ALA A 196 -20.39 -0.54 14.44
CA ALA A 196 -21.49 -0.70 13.50
C ALA A 196 -21.59 -2.18 13.12
N ALA A 197 -22.63 -2.84 13.63
CA ALA A 197 -22.90 -4.25 13.36
C ALA A 197 -23.82 -4.41 12.15
N PHE A 198 -23.33 -5.11 11.11
CA PHE A 198 -24.08 -5.47 9.91
C PHE A 198 -24.49 -6.93 9.98
N ASP A 199 -25.76 -7.24 9.72
CA ASP A 199 -26.32 -8.58 9.92
C ASP A 199 -25.61 -9.67 9.09
N TYR A 200 -25.06 -9.33 7.93
CA TYR A 200 -24.39 -10.28 7.02
C TYR A 200 -22.94 -9.94 6.72
N ASP A 201 -22.49 -8.75 7.13
CA ASP A 201 -21.18 -8.24 6.74
C ASP A 201 -20.22 -8.10 7.92
N GLY A 202 -20.63 -8.47 9.13
CA GLY A 202 -19.80 -8.36 10.32
C GLY A 202 -19.73 -6.94 10.88
N ASP A 203 -18.68 -6.65 11.62
CA ASP A 203 -18.61 -5.46 12.47
C ASP A 203 -17.53 -4.49 11.98
N VAL A 204 -17.91 -3.23 11.79
CA VAL A 204 -16.97 -2.12 11.63
C VAL A 204 -16.81 -1.40 12.95
N THR A 205 -15.60 -1.43 13.51
CA THR A 205 -15.28 -0.78 14.78
C THR A 205 -14.34 0.39 14.55
N LEU A 206 -14.79 1.59 14.94
CA LEU A 206 -13.94 2.76 15.13
C LEU A 206 -13.52 2.82 16.60
N ARG A 207 -12.23 2.83 16.89
CA ARG A 207 -11.67 3.00 18.23
C ARG A 207 -10.74 4.20 18.25
N THR A 208 -10.92 5.09 19.23
CA THR A 208 -9.97 6.17 19.50
C THR A 208 -8.94 5.73 20.53
N SER A 209 -7.70 6.14 20.34
CA SER A 209 -6.65 6.06 21.34
C SER A 209 -5.68 7.23 21.21
N ARG A 210 -4.95 7.50 22.29
CA ARG A 210 -3.77 8.34 22.25
C ARG A 210 -2.55 7.42 22.22
N SER A 211 -1.72 7.53 21.20
CA SER A 211 -0.55 6.66 21.03
C SER A 211 0.73 7.47 20.86
N THR A 212 1.81 6.99 21.47
CA THR A 212 3.18 7.44 21.20
C THR A 212 3.89 6.55 20.18
N GLU A 213 3.36 5.35 19.95
CA GLU A 213 3.83 4.43 18.92
C GLU A 213 3.13 4.77 17.61
N VAL A 214 3.89 5.32 16.66
CA VAL A 214 3.40 5.81 15.36
C VAL A 214 4.01 4.98 14.21
N PRO A 215 3.25 4.74 13.12
CA PRO A 215 3.80 4.15 11.91
C PRO A 215 5.01 4.92 11.39
N VAL A 216 6.01 4.19 10.89
CA VAL A 216 7.28 4.75 10.41
C VAL A 216 7.06 5.84 9.35
N VAL A 217 6.10 5.66 8.46
CA VAL A 217 5.76 6.66 7.43
C VAL A 217 5.45 8.05 8.01
N LEU A 218 4.89 8.14 9.21
CA LEU A 218 4.57 9.43 9.86
C LEU A 218 5.80 10.16 10.37
N SER A 219 6.92 9.46 10.60
CA SER A 219 8.19 10.10 10.99
C SER A 219 8.76 11.00 9.89
N THR A 220 8.28 10.85 8.66
CA THR A 220 8.66 11.69 7.51
C THR A 220 7.84 12.98 7.41
N LEU A 221 6.79 13.13 8.24
CA LEU A 221 5.85 14.24 8.23
C LEU A 221 6.07 15.16 9.44
N SER A 222 5.51 16.37 9.40
CA SER A 222 5.47 17.20 10.59
C SER A 222 4.57 16.54 11.63
N TRP A 223 4.96 16.55 12.90
CA TRP A 223 4.12 16.05 13.98
C TRP A 223 2.76 16.74 14.06
N ARG A 224 2.65 17.96 13.52
CA ARG A 224 1.37 18.70 13.44
C ARG A 224 0.40 18.10 12.43
N ASP A 225 0.92 17.38 11.43
CA ASP A 225 0.13 16.77 10.34
C ASP A 225 -0.44 15.40 10.71
N TYR A 226 -0.06 14.84 11.87
CA TYR A 226 -0.56 13.55 12.33
C TYR A 226 -0.91 13.51 13.83
N GLY A 227 -0.24 14.27 14.69
CA GLY A 227 -0.57 14.35 16.12
C GLY A 227 -0.61 13.02 16.90
N PRO A 228 -1.03 13.06 18.18
CA PRO A 228 -0.99 11.88 19.05
C PRO A 228 -2.29 11.04 19.02
N TRP A 229 -3.34 11.51 18.34
CA TRP A 229 -4.65 10.85 18.35
C TRP A 229 -4.81 9.91 17.18
N ALA A 230 -5.08 8.64 17.48
CA ALA A 230 -5.31 7.59 16.51
C ALA A 230 -6.79 7.19 16.51
N TYR A 231 -7.44 7.32 15.36
CA TYR A 231 -8.80 6.86 15.08
C TYR A 231 -8.70 5.63 14.19
N ARG A 232 -8.65 4.46 14.82
CA ARG A 232 -8.47 3.18 14.13
C ARG A 232 -9.84 2.60 13.74
N ILE A 233 -10.02 2.34 12.46
CA ILE A 233 -11.20 1.74 11.88
C ILE A 233 -10.82 0.33 11.42
N THR A 234 -11.43 -0.69 11.99
CA THR A 234 -11.19 -2.09 11.66
C THR A 234 -12.48 -2.78 11.30
N TRP A 235 -12.38 -3.79 10.45
CA TRP A 235 -13.45 -4.73 10.17
C TRP A 235 -13.15 -6.09 10.78
N THR A 236 -14.16 -6.73 11.36
CA THR A 236 -14.12 -8.11 11.84
C THR A 236 -15.22 -8.91 11.15
N ALA A 237 -14.86 -10.08 10.62
CA ALA A 237 -15.81 -11.00 10.00
C ALA A 237 -16.83 -11.50 11.04
N PRO A 238 -18.04 -11.89 10.62
CA PRO A 238 -18.93 -12.67 11.48
C PRO A 238 -18.22 -13.96 11.95
N ASP A 239 -18.35 -14.31 13.23
CA ASP A 239 -17.66 -15.47 13.84
C ASP A 239 -17.84 -16.77 13.05
N GLU A 240 -19.02 -16.99 12.46
CA GLU A 240 -19.34 -18.20 11.68
C GLU A 240 -18.65 -18.26 10.30
N GLN A 241 -18.01 -17.16 9.86
CA GLN A 241 -17.49 -17.00 8.50
C GLN A 241 -15.98 -16.75 8.45
N GLU A 242 -15.26 -16.77 9.57
CA GLU A 242 -13.83 -16.47 9.62
C GLU A 242 -13.03 -17.37 8.65
N GLY A 243 -12.23 -16.74 7.77
CA GLY A 243 -11.43 -17.45 6.77
C GLY A 243 -12.22 -18.08 5.60
N SER A 244 -13.52 -17.79 5.47
CA SER A 244 -14.36 -18.29 4.37
C SER A 244 -14.46 -17.32 3.19
N ALA A 245 -14.85 -17.82 2.01
CA ALA A 245 -15.17 -16.99 0.85
C ALA A 245 -16.31 -15.98 1.12
N LEU A 246 -17.22 -16.30 2.03
CA LEU A 246 -18.28 -15.36 2.43
C LEU A 246 -17.70 -14.16 3.20
N ALA A 247 -16.71 -14.37 4.06
CA ALA A 247 -15.99 -13.29 4.73
C ALA A 247 -15.25 -12.41 3.72
N ASP A 248 -14.73 -12.97 2.62
CA ASP A 248 -14.09 -12.16 1.57
C ASP A 248 -15.08 -11.24 0.86
N ILE A 249 -16.27 -11.75 0.51
CA ILE A 249 -17.32 -10.94 -0.10
C ILE A 249 -17.85 -9.90 0.90
N ALA A 250 -18.09 -10.27 2.16
CA ALA A 250 -18.49 -9.33 3.21
C ALA A 250 -17.47 -8.19 3.39
N ARG A 251 -16.18 -8.53 3.41
CA ARG A 251 -15.09 -7.57 3.49
C ARG A 251 -15.09 -6.61 2.31
N GLN A 252 -15.27 -7.12 1.08
CA GLN A 252 -15.37 -6.30 -0.13
C GLN A 252 -16.56 -5.33 -0.05
N ARG A 253 -17.73 -5.77 0.41
CA ARG A 253 -18.91 -4.92 0.58
C ARG A 253 -18.72 -3.83 1.65
N VAL A 254 -17.98 -4.11 2.71
CA VAL A 254 -17.73 -3.16 3.81
C VAL A 254 -16.57 -2.20 3.56
N ALA A 255 -15.62 -2.54 2.69
CA ALA A 255 -14.45 -1.69 2.42
C ALA A 255 -14.81 -0.23 2.07
N PRO A 256 -15.84 0.06 1.25
CA PRO A 256 -16.31 1.43 1.00
C PRO A 256 -16.81 2.15 2.25
N THR A 257 -17.49 1.43 3.15
CA THR A 257 -17.94 2.00 4.44
C THR A 257 -16.76 2.42 5.30
N VAL A 258 -15.71 1.59 5.39
CA VAL A 258 -14.49 1.93 6.13
C VAL A 258 -13.80 3.17 5.54
N ALA A 259 -13.72 3.26 4.20
CA ALA A 259 -13.16 4.42 3.52
C ALA A 259 -13.98 5.70 3.76
N ARG A 260 -15.32 5.62 3.72
CA ARG A 260 -16.22 6.75 4.01
C ARG A 260 -16.10 7.24 5.45
N VAL A 261 -15.98 6.34 6.42
CA VAL A 261 -15.75 6.70 7.82
C VAL A 261 -14.40 7.42 7.97
N ALA A 262 -13.33 6.88 7.37
CA ALA A 262 -12.02 7.53 7.40
C ALA A 262 -12.04 8.92 6.73
N ALA A 263 -12.71 9.05 5.58
CA ALA A 263 -12.84 10.30 4.86
C ALA A 263 -13.63 11.36 5.66
N ALA A 264 -14.72 10.97 6.32
CA ALA A 264 -15.52 11.87 7.15
C ALA A 264 -14.72 12.39 8.36
N LEU A 265 -13.96 11.50 9.02
CA LEU A 265 -13.09 11.90 10.14
C LEU A 265 -11.94 12.81 9.66
N HIS A 266 -11.29 12.45 8.56
CA HIS A 266 -10.20 13.25 7.98
C HIS A 266 -10.69 14.64 7.55
N ALA A 267 -11.89 14.76 6.97
CA ALA A 267 -12.47 16.04 6.60
C ALA A 267 -12.75 16.94 7.82
N ALA A 268 -13.12 16.36 8.97
CA ALA A 268 -13.43 17.10 10.19
C ALA A 268 -12.20 17.46 11.02
N ALA A 269 -11.21 16.56 11.12
CA ALA A 269 -10.06 16.68 12.02
C ALA A 269 -8.74 16.96 11.31
N GLY A 270 -8.71 16.96 9.97
CA GLY A 270 -7.47 16.92 9.20
C GLY A 270 -6.63 15.68 9.56
N GLY A 271 -5.32 15.78 9.39
CA GLY A 271 -4.38 14.75 9.79
C GLY A 271 -3.92 13.87 8.63
N THR A 272 -3.42 12.66 8.95
CA THR A 272 -2.88 11.71 7.98
C THR A 272 -3.54 10.35 8.15
N VAL A 273 -4.09 9.79 7.09
CA VAL A 273 -4.65 8.43 7.10
C VAL A 273 -3.58 7.42 6.66
N VAL A 274 -3.45 6.34 7.43
CA VAL A 274 -2.50 5.24 7.18
C VAL A 274 -3.27 3.92 7.09
N ASP A 275 -2.98 3.10 6.09
CA ASP A 275 -3.55 1.76 5.97
C ASP A 275 -2.84 0.72 6.85
N ALA A 276 -3.40 -0.49 6.91
CA ALA A 276 -2.81 -1.59 7.67
C ALA A 276 -1.41 -2.02 7.21
N GLY A 277 -1.02 -1.65 5.99
CA GLY A 277 0.32 -1.88 5.44
C GLY A 277 1.33 -0.81 5.85
N GLY A 278 0.92 0.21 6.60
CA GLY A 278 1.80 1.30 7.03
C GLY A 278 2.01 2.36 5.94
N PHE A 279 1.14 2.43 4.94
CA PHE A 279 1.25 3.39 3.85
C PHE A 279 0.21 4.51 3.97
N VAL A 280 0.59 5.73 3.60
CA VAL A 280 -0.33 6.89 3.60
C VAL A 280 -1.42 6.69 2.55
N VAL A 281 -2.65 7.02 2.92
CA VAL A 281 -3.82 7.00 2.04
C VAL A 281 -4.31 8.44 1.89
N GLY A 282 -4.11 9.00 0.70
CA GLY A 282 -4.50 10.38 0.41
C GLY A 282 -6.02 10.56 0.24
N PRO A 283 -6.53 11.81 0.24
CA PRO A 283 -7.95 12.08 0.07
C PRO A 283 -8.56 11.52 -1.23
N GLN A 284 -7.82 11.60 -2.34
CA GLN A 284 -8.28 11.04 -3.62
C GLN A 284 -8.42 9.52 -3.55
N GLU A 285 -7.43 8.83 -2.97
CA GLU A 285 -7.48 7.38 -2.79
C GLU A 285 -8.62 6.97 -1.85
N LEU A 286 -8.88 7.73 -0.79
CA LEU A 286 -10.06 7.51 0.07
C LEU A 286 -11.37 7.65 -0.69
N ALA A 287 -11.49 8.67 -1.56
CA ALA A 287 -12.66 8.87 -2.39
C ALA A 287 -12.86 7.72 -3.39
N GLU A 288 -11.78 7.24 -4.01
CA GLU A 288 -11.81 6.05 -4.88
C GLU A 288 -12.30 4.82 -4.12
N ARG A 289 -11.70 4.52 -2.96
CA ARG A 289 -12.10 3.38 -2.11
C ARG A 289 -13.54 3.49 -1.60
N ALA A 290 -14.06 4.70 -1.41
CA ALA A 290 -15.43 4.95 -0.94
C ALA A 290 -16.51 4.68 -2.01
N VAL A 291 -16.16 4.67 -3.29
CA VAL A 291 -17.08 4.41 -4.42
C VAL A 291 -16.94 2.99 -4.96
N GLN A 292 -15.78 2.36 -4.75
CA GLN A 292 -15.43 1.11 -5.41
C GLN A 292 -16.26 -0.08 -4.89
N HIS A 293 -17.30 -0.44 -5.63
CA HIS A 293 -17.90 -1.78 -5.59
C HIS A 293 -17.12 -2.63 -6.59
N ARG A 294 -16.04 -3.29 -6.16
CA ARG A 294 -15.34 -4.25 -7.02
C ARG A 294 -15.73 -5.66 -6.62
#